data_AF-A0A941ZWT2-F1
#
_entry.id   AF-A0A941ZWT2-F1
#
_cell.length_a   1.000
_cell.length_b   1.000
_cell.length_c   1.000
_cell.angle_alpha   90.00
_cell.angle_beta   90.00
_cell.angle_gamma   90.00
#
_symmetry.space_group_name_H-M   'P 1'
#
loop_
_entity.id
_entity.type
_entity.pdbx_description
1 polymer ?
#
loop_
_entity_poly.entity_id
_entity_poly.type
_entity_poly.pdbx_seq_one_letter_code
_entity_poly.pdbx_strand_id
1 'polypeptide(L)'
;MSDLHEARFYEKLPDGRVLCTLCPHDCRIPDGGRGACAVRYAKGGKLYTLVYDKIVTREIDPVEKKPLYHFYPGSHSYSIATVGCNLRCSFCQNWTISQWPKDHLAKHAARDGGDHAAEPICPSLAQLERAIPGEPVKPEDIVAAARKTHCRSIAYTYIEPTVFYELAYDTAKLARAAGIKNIFVTNGFIGEAALRELATVLDAVNVDLKFFKDENYRHISRARLQPILDAIRLYRELGVWVEVTTLVIPGLNDSEDELRSIAEFVHSVGVDVPWHISQFYPAYKMLERHPTPLATLRRAGEIGRTVGLRYVYEGNVPGEHGEDTYCYQCGALLIDRYGFYVRQNLIKNGACPDCGTKIAGVGMSPE
;
A
#
# COMPACT_ATOMS: atom_id res chain seq x y z
N MET A 1 -1.79 -0.89 -32.55
CA MET A 1 -2.25 -1.32 -31.22
C MET A 1 -1.04 -1.11 -30.32
N SER A 2 -1.11 -0.26 -29.30
CA SER A 2 -0.15 -0.39 -28.19
C SER A 2 -0.29 -1.83 -27.72
N ASP A 3 0.79 -2.60 -27.77
CA ASP A 3 0.73 -4.01 -27.43
C ASP A 3 0.40 -4.11 -25.94
N LEU A 4 -0.84 -4.52 -25.65
CA LEU A 4 -1.31 -4.75 -24.29
C LEU A 4 -0.35 -5.66 -23.53
N HIS A 5 -0.02 -5.25 -22.32
CA HIS A 5 0.97 -5.95 -21.53
C HIS A 5 0.35 -7.22 -20.91
N GLU A 6 0.93 -8.39 -21.26
CA GLU A 6 0.56 -9.67 -20.66
C GLU A 6 0.88 -9.63 -19.16
N ALA A 7 -0.12 -9.90 -18.34
CA ALA A 7 -0.01 -9.86 -16.89
C ALA A 7 0.78 -11.08 -16.37
N ARG A 8 1.41 -10.91 -15.22
CA ARG A 8 2.16 -11.95 -14.51
C ARG A 8 1.29 -12.61 -13.44
N PHE A 9 1.77 -13.73 -12.90
CA PHE A 9 1.14 -14.51 -11.81
C PHE A 9 -0.27 -14.99 -12.14
N TYR A 10 -0.35 -15.87 -13.14
CA TYR A 10 -1.57 -16.56 -13.45
C TYR A 10 -1.32 -17.95 -14.03
N GLU A 11 -2.34 -18.80 -13.96
CA GLU A 11 -2.36 -20.13 -14.56
C GLU A 11 -3.53 -20.24 -15.54
N LYS A 12 -3.32 -20.93 -16.66
CA LYS A 12 -4.39 -21.29 -17.58
C LYS A 12 -5.12 -22.51 -17.06
N LEU A 13 -6.44 -22.44 -16.94
CA LEU A 13 -7.27 -23.54 -16.47
C LEU A 13 -7.79 -24.40 -17.64
N PRO A 14 -8.07 -25.71 -17.42
CA PRO A 14 -8.54 -26.61 -18.48
C PRO A 14 -9.88 -26.20 -19.12
N ASP A 15 -10.71 -25.45 -18.39
CA ASP A 15 -12.02 -24.97 -18.85
C ASP A 15 -11.95 -23.62 -19.59
N GLY A 16 -10.75 -23.20 -19.99
CA GLY A 16 -10.52 -21.96 -20.74
C GLY A 16 -10.44 -20.69 -19.88
N ARG A 17 -10.69 -20.79 -18.55
CA ARG A 17 -10.52 -19.66 -17.63
C ARG A 17 -9.04 -19.43 -17.30
N VAL A 18 -8.77 -18.30 -16.67
CA VAL A 18 -7.48 -17.97 -16.08
C VAL A 18 -7.61 -17.88 -14.56
N LEU A 19 -6.71 -18.51 -13.82
CA LEU A 19 -6.55 -18.31 -12.38
C LEU A 19 -5.47 -17.24 -12.14
N CYS A 20 -5.86 -16.06 -11.70
CA CYS A 20 -4.92 -15.00 -11.31
C CYS A 20 -4.52 -15.17 -9.84
N THR A 21 -3.22 -15.38 -9.60
CA THR A 21 -2.61 -15.64 -8.28
C THR A 21 -1.80 -14.44 -7.74
N LEU A 22 -1.85 -13.30 -8.44
CA LEU A 22 -1.18 -12.07 -8.04
C LEU A 22 -1.54 -11.59 -6.63
N CYS A 23 -2.78 -11.85 -6.20
CA CYS A 23 -3.24 -11.56 -4.85
C CYS A 23 -4.12 -12.70 -4.33
N PRO A 24 -4.34 -12.79 -3.01
CA PRO A 24 -5.13 -13.84 -2.38
C PRO A 24 -6.64 -13.77 -2.68
N HIS A 25 -7.07 -13.11 -3.75
CA HIS A 25 -8.42 -13.32 -4.28
C HIS A 25 -8.50 -14.58 -5.13
N ASP A 26 -7.37 -15.07 -5.67
CA ASP A 26 -7.30 -16.26 -6.51
C ASP A 26 -8.38 -16.27 -7.59
N CYS A 27 -8.49 -15.13 -8.30
CA CYS A 27 -9.60 -14.88 -9.21
C CYS A 27 -9.59 -15.89 -10.36
N ARG A 28 -10.66 -16.69 -10.49
CA ARG A 28 -10.94 -17.51 -11.67
C ARG A 28 -11.72 -16.70 -12.69
N ILE A 29 -11.01 -16.13 -13.66
CA ILE A 29 -11.52 -15.14 -14.60
C ILE A 29 -11.90 -15.86 -15.91
N PRO A 30 -13.18 -15.81 -16.34
CA PRO A 30 -13.58 -16.34 -17.64
C PRO A 30 -13.02 -15.50 -18.79
N ASP A 31 -12.99 -16.07 -20.00
CA ASP A 31 -12.63 -15.32 -21.20
C ASP A 31 -13.53 -14.08 -21.36
N GLY A 32 -12.93 -12.94 -21.68
CA GLY A 32 -13.61 -11.65 -21.71
C GLY A 32 -13.94 -11.08 -20.31
N GLY A 33 -13.57 -11.76 -19.23
CA GLY A 33 -13.86 -11.35 -17.86
C GLY A 33 -12.75 -10.52 -17.20
N ARG A 34 -13.02 -10.01 -15.99
CA ARG A 34 -12.06 -9.26 -15.16
C ARG A 34 -11.96 -9.77 -13.72
N GLY A 35 -10.78 -9.62 -13.14
CA GLY A 35 -10.53 -9.92 -11.72
C GLY A 35 -11.16 -8.90 -10.76
N ALA A 36 -11.05 -9.16 -9.45
CA ALA A 36 -11.66 -8.34 -8.40
C ALA A 36 -11.19 -6.87 -8.42
N CYS A 37 -9.93 -6.62 -8.83
CA CYS A 37 -9.36 -5.28 -8.98
C CYS A 37 -9.85 -4.53 -10.22
N ALA A 38 -10.55 -5.22 -11.13
CA ALA A 38 -11.13 -4.68 -12.37
C ALA A 38 -10.12 -4.18 -13.43
N VAL A 39 -8.81 -4.35 -13.20
CA VAL A 39 -7.73 -3.99 -14.13
C VAL A 39 -6.96 -5.20 -14.67
N ARG A 40 -7.35 -6.42 -14.29
CA ARG A 40 -6.82 -7.68 -14.81
C ARG A 40 -7.89 -8.32 -15.70
N TYR A 41 -7.61 -8.49 -16.98
CA TYR A 41 -8.57 -8.94 -17.99
C TYR A 41 -8.09 -10.23 -18.66
N ALA A 42 -8.95 -11.24 -18.74
CA ALA A 42 -8.60 -12.51 -19.38
C ALA A 42 -9.11 -12.54 -20.83
N LYS A 43 -8.25 -12.94 -21.77
CA LYS A 43 -8.61 -13.13 -23.18
C LYS A 43 -7.71 -14.16 -23.86
N GLY A 44 -8.32 -15.11 -24.59
CA GLY A 44 -7.62 -16.19 -25.28
C GLY A 44 -6.82 -17.09 -24.34
N GLY A 45 -7.28 -17.27 -23.09
CA GLY A 45 -6.56 -18.03 -22.06
C GLY A 45 -5.27 -17.36 -21.55
N LYS A 46 -5.09 -16.07 -21.83
CA LYS A 46 -4.03 -15.21 -21.27
C LYS A 46 -4.63 -14.15 -20.35
N LEU A 47 -3.82 -13.63 -19.43
CA LEU A 47 -4.18 -12.49 -18.60
C LEU A 47 -3.46 -11.23 -19.10
N TYR A 48 -4.14 -10.09 -19.08
CA TYR A 48 -3.57 -8.80 -19.41
C TYR A 48 -3.81 -7.81 -18.28
N THR A 49 -2.89 -6.86 -18.11
CA THR A 49 -3.08 -5.69 -17.24
C THR A 49 -3.52 -4.49 -18.08
N LEU A 50 -4.50 -3.73 -17.57
CA LEU A 50 -5.01 -2.53 -18.23
C LEU A 50 -4.31 -1.24 -17.79
N VAL A 51 -3.32 -1.35 -16.91
CA VAL A 51 -2.70 -0.21 -16.20
C VAL A 51 -1.16 -0.27 -16.21
N TYR A 52 -0.58 -0.84 -17.27
CA TYR A 52 0.89 -0.90 -17.40
C TYR A 52 1.49 0.42 -17.84
N ASP A 53 0.83 1.14 -18.73
CA ASP A 53 1.37 2.29 -19.46
C ASP A 53 0.67 3.60 -19.10
N LYS A 54 -0.08 3.63 -17.98
CA LYS A 54 -0.87 4.78 -17.56
C LYS A 54 -0.83 5.00 -16.06
N ILE A 55 -0.61 6.25 -15.65
CA ILE A 55 -0.80 6.70 -14.27
C ILE A 55 -1.88 7.77 -14.21
N VAL A 56 -2.58 7.88 -13.09
CA VAL A 56 -3.63 8.91 -12.89
C VAL A 56 -3.20 10.02 -11.95
N THR A 57 -2.07 9.83 -11.26
CA THR A 57 -1.49 10.84 -10.39
C THR A 57 -0.01 10.58 -10.21
N ARG A 58 0.73 11.68 -10.07
CA ARG A 58 2.12 11.72 -9.65
C ARG A 58 2.35 12.93 -8.78
N GLU A 59 3.08 12.77 -7.68
CA GLU A 59 3.38 13.85 -6.76
C GLU A 59 4.78 13.68 -6.17
N ILE A 60 5.40 14.80 -5.78
CA ILE A 60 6.61 14.80 -4.96
C ILE A 60 6.15 14.94 -3.52
N ASP A 61 6.14 13.85 -2.78
CA ASP A 61 5.68 13.82 -1.39
C ASP A 61 6.87 13.58 -0.44
N PRO A 62 6.88 14.17 0.77
CA PRO A 62 7.80 13.75 1.81
C PRO A 62 7.57 12.28 2.18
N VAL A 63 8.63 11.57 2.57
CA VAL A 63 8.55 10.15 2.94
C VAL A 63 7.66 9.93 4.17
N GLU A 64 7.54 10.94 5.04
CA GLU A 64 6.65 10.97 6.20
C GLU A 64 5.17 10.82 5.81
N LYS A 65 4.76 11.28 4.61
CA LYS A 65 3.39 11.09 4.10
C LYS A 65 3.12 9.63 3.67
N LYS A 66 4.16 8.80 3.52
CA LYS A 66 4.07 7.36 3.19
C LYS A 66 4.06 6.46 4.45
N PRO A 67 3.68 7.04 5.59
CA PRO A 67 4.17 6.74 6.95
C PRO A 67 5.42 5.84 7.01
N LEU A 68 6.54 6.33 6.50
CA LEU A 68 7.83 5.65 6.58
C LEU A 68 8.83 6.49 7.39
N TYR A 69 8.62 6.54 8.70
CA TYR A 69 9.35 7.44 9.60
C TYR A 69 10.78 6.98 9.87
N HIS A 70 11.08 5.72 9.55
CA HIS A 70 12.39 5.10 9.72
C HIS A 70 13.02 4.69 8.37
N PHE A 71 12.66 5.41 7.30
CA PHE A 71 13.24 5.21 5.97
C PHE A 71 13.59 6.57 5.34
N TYR A 72 14.86 6.96 5.44
CA TYR A 72 15.39 8.25 4.98
C TYR A 72 14.55 9.45 5.42
N PRO A 73 14.41 9.70 6.74
CA PRO A 73 13.55 10.76 7.27
C PRO A 73 13.92 12.13 6.69
N GLY A 74 12.90 12.90 6.29
CA GLY A 74 13.02 14.22 5.68
C GLY A 74 13.31 14.21 4.18
N SER A 75 13.45 13.05 3.55
CA SER A 75 13.64 12.93 2.10
C SER A 75 12.31 12.95 1.34
N HIS A 76 12.39 13.19 0.03
CA HIS A 76 11.23 13.16 -0.87
C HIS A 76 11.15 11.85 -1.67
N SER A 77 9.91 11.40 -1.89
CA SER A 77 9.54 10.27 -2.74
C SER A 77 8.75 10.74 -3.96
N TYR A 78 9.14 10.29 -5.15
CA TYR A 78 8.35 10.44 -6.36
C TYR A 78 7.20 9.43 -6.33
N SER A 79 6.00 9.90 -6.08
CA SER A 79 4.83 9.07 -5.83
C SER A 79 4.03 8.87 -7.09
N ILE A 80 3.58 7.65 -7.38
CA ILE A 80 2.73 7.36 -8.54
C ILE A 80 1.58 6.42 -8.18
N ALA A 81 0.49 6.50 -8.94
CA ALA A 81 -0.60 5.53 -8.88
C ALA A 81 -1.33 5.38 -10.21
N THR A 82 -1.98 4.22 -10.38
CA THR A 82 -2.93 3.94 -11.46
C THR A 82 -4.36 3.96 -10.92
N VAL A 83 -5.33 3.52 -11.72
CA VAL A 83 -6.67 3.16 -11.23
C VAL A 83 -6.73 1.73 -10.72
N GLY A 84 -7.75 1.43 -9.91
CA GLY A 84 -8.05 0.09 -9.43
C GLY A 84 -7.50 -0.21 -8.04
N CYS A 85 -8.01 -1.25 -7.40
CA CYS A 85 -7.52 -1.74 -6.12
C CYS A 85 -8.11 -3.13 -5.89
N ASN A 86 -7.36 -4.05 -5.31
CA ASN A 86 -7.87 -5.38 -4.99
C ASN A 86 -8.81 -5.37 -3.76
N LEU A 87 -8.89 -4.27 -3.01
CA LEU A 87 -9.84 -4.08 -1.91
C LEU A 87 -11.00 -3.13 -2.26
N ARG A 88 -12.03 -3.12 -1.40
CA ARG A 88 -13.23 -2.27 -1.48
C ARG A 88 -13.57 -1.58 -0.16
N CYS A 89 -12.56 -1.08 0.55
CA CYS A 89 -12.71 -0.43 1.85
C CYS A 89 -13.77 0.69 1.82
N SER A 90 -14.79 0.59 2.68
CA SER A 90 -15.88 1.59 2.78
C SER A 90 -15.42 2.98 3.22
N PHE A 91 -14.22 3.09 3.79
CA PHE A 91 -13.60 4.33 4.28
C PHE A 91 -12.47 4.85 3.37
N CYS A 92 -12.32 4.30 2.15
CA CYS A 92 -11.19 4.63 1.29
C CYS A 92 -11.14 6.13 0.94
N GLN A 93 -10.06 6.82 1.29
CA GLN A 93 -9.88 8.24 0.95
C GLN A 93 -9.63 8.45 -0.55
N ASN A 94 -8.99 7.47 -1.21
CA ASN A 94 -8.74 7.48 -2.66
C ASN A 94 -9.77 6.63 -3.42
N TRP A 95 -11.03 6.63 -2.98
CA TRP A 95 -12.09 5.79 -3.56
C TRP A 95 -12.34 6.14 -5.04
N THR A 96 -12.20 7.42 -5.42
CA THR A 96 -12.43 7.91 -6.78
C THR A 96 -11.55 7.20 -7.81
N ILE A 97 -10.28 6.92 -7.49
CA ILE A 97 -9.33 6.21 -8.37
C ILE A 97 -9.27 4.71 -8.09
N SER A 98 -9.41 4.28 -6.83
CA SER A 98 -9.34 2.86 -6.46
C SER A 98 -10.58 2.06 -6.86
N GLN A 99 -11.75 2.72 -6.92
CA GLN A 99 -13.00 2.12 -7.34
C GLN A 99 -13.38 2.44 -8.79
N TRP A 100 -12.71 3.41 -9.43
CA TRP A 100 -12.99 3.84 -10.81
C TRP A 100 -13.29 2.67 -11.77
N PRO A 101 -12.42 1.65 -11.93
CA PRO A 101 -12.64 0.62 -12.94
C PRO A 101 -13.78 -0.35 -12.59
N LYS A 102 -14.22 -0.36 -11.33
CA LYS A 102 -15.33 -1.19 -10.86
C LYS A 102 -16.66 -0.47 -11.08
N ASP A 103 -16.65 0.85 -10.99
CA ASP A 103 -17.85 1.69 -11.12
C ASP A 103 -18.13 2.07 -12.58
N HIS A 104 -17.10 2.11 -13.44
CA HIS A 104 -17.21 2.62 -14.82
C HIS A 104 -17.09 1.54 -15.90
N LEU A 105 -16.74 0.30 -15.55
CA LEU A 105 -16.56 -0.78 -16.51
C LEU A 105 -17.46 -1.98 -16.15
N ALA A 106 -18.12 -2.57 -17.14
CA ALA A 106 -19.02 -3.72 -16.97
C ALA A 106 -18.29 -5.02 -16.56
N LYS A 107 -18.73 -5.67 -15.48
CA LYS A 107 -18.00 -6.80 -14.83
C LYS A 107 -18.11 -8.15 -15.56
N HIS A 108 -19.22 -8.42 -16.26
CA HIS A 108 -19.52 -9.72 -16.85
C HIS A 108 -20.26 -9.59 -18.17
N ALA A 109 -20.13 -10.61 -19.03
CA ALA A 109 -21.20 -11.13 -19.90
C ALA A 109 -22.55 -11.12 -19.12
N ALA A 110 -23.61 -10.41 -19.56
CA ALA A 110 -24.96 -10.59 -19.05
C ALA A 110 -25.30 -12.07 -19.20
N ARG A 111 -25.97 -12.59 -18.17
CA ARG A 111 -26.47 -13.94 -18.20
C ARG A 111 -27.71 -13.91 -19.08
N ASP A 112 -27.66 -14.61 -20.20
CA ASP A 112 -28.74 -14.68 -21.17
C ASP A 112 -30.09 -14.97 -20.51
N GLY A 113 -31.08 -14.15 -20.85
CA GLY A 113 -32.46 -14.27 -20.40
C GLY A 113 -33.44 -13.49 -21.27
N GLY A 114 -33.10 -13.18 -22.52
CA GLY A 114 -34.00 -12.51 -23.46
C GLY A 114 -33.41 -12.40 -24.86
N ASP A 115 -34.22 -12.77 -25.86
CA ASP A 115 -33.94 -12.81 -27.30
C ASP A 115 -33.67 -11.44 -27.95
N HIS A 116 -32.62 -10.75 -27.52
CA HIS A 116 -32.05 -9.63 -28.27
C HIS A 116 -30.55 -9.85 -28.47
N ALA A 117 -30.23 -10.47 -29.61
CA ALA A 117 -28.89 -10.49 -30.16
C ALA A 117 -28.44 -9.05 -30.48
N ALA A 118 -27.38 -8.58 -29.81
CA ALA A 118 -26.21 -7.89 -30.39
C ALA A 118 -25.41 -7.11 -29.33
N GLU A 119 -24.48 -7.80 -28.66
CA GLU A 119 -23.09 -7.41 -28.36
C GLU A 119 -22.59 -7.99 -27.02
N PRO A 120 -21.33 -8.44 -26.95
CA PRO A 120 -20.79 -9.05 -25.74
C PRO A 120 -20.81 -8.05 -24.60
N ILE A 121 -21.31 -8.53 -23.49
CA ILE A 121 -21.15 -7.88 -22.22
C ILE A 121 -19.71 -8.18 -21.76
N CYS A 122 -19.04 -7.12 -21.31
CA CYS A 122 -17.60 -6.88 -21.31
C CYS A 122 -17.02 -6.49 -22.70
N PRO A 123 -16.69 -5.19 -22.90
CA PRO A 123 -16.12 -4.66 -24.14
C PRO A 123 -14.84 -5.39 -24.58
N SER A 124 -14.49 -5.24 -25.86
CA SER A 124 -13.20 -5.72 -26.36
C SER A 124 -12.04 -5.11 -25.58
N LEU A 125 -10.94 -5.85 -25.47
CA LEU A 125 -9.75 -5.41 -24.74
C LEU A 125 -9.24 -4.02 -25.17
N ALA A 126 -9.27 -3.72 -26.47
CA ALA A 126 -8.88 -2.40 -26.99
C ALA A 126 -9.87 -1.26 -26.64
N GLN A 127 -11.14 -1.56 -26.38
CA GLN A 127 -12.09 -0.58 -25.85
C GLN A 127 -11.84 -0.34 -24.35
N LEU A 128 -11.58 -1.40 -23.59
CA LEU A 128 -11.25 -1.29 -22.16
C LEU A 128 -9.98 -0.48 -21.93
N GLU A 129 -8.91 -0.77 -22.67
CA GLU A 129 -7.64 -0.05 -22.61
C GLU A 129 -7.83 1.45 -22.87
N ARG A 130 -8.61 1.81 -23.89
CA ARG A 130 -8.95 3.20 -24.21
C ARG A 130 -9.80 3.87 -23.13
N ALA A 131 -10.66 3.11 -22.46
CA ALA A 131 -11.50 3.62 -21.39
C ALA A 131 -10.73 3.88 -20.08
N ILE A 132 -9.62 3.17 -19.82
CA ILE A 132 -8.80 3.43 -18.63
C ILE A 132 -8.23 4.86 -18.69
N PRO A 133 -8.54 5.71 -17.69
CA PRO A 133 -8.01 7.05 -17.62
C PRO A 133 -6.54 7.02 -17.18
N GLY A 134 -5.83 8.08 -17.54
CA GLY A 134 -4.45 8.27 -17.12
C GLY A 134 -3.62 8.86 -18.24
N GLU A 135 -2.51 9.45 -17.83
CA GLU A 135 -1.47 9.92 -18.75
C GLU A 135 -0.56 8.74 -19.15
N PRO A 136 -0.19 8.64 -20.44
CA PRO A 136 0.75 7.63 -20.88
C PRO A 136 2.11 7.79 -20.20
N VAL A 137 2.69 6.68 -19.74
CA VAL A 137 4.02 6.63 -19.14
C VAL A 137 4.76 5.37 -19.54
N LYS A 138 6.09 5.44 -19.51
CA LYS A 138 6.98 4.28 -19.47
C LYS A 138 7.73 4.23 -18.14
N PRO A 139 8.18 3.03 -17.71
CA PRO A 139 9.08 2.90 -16.55
C PRO A 139 10.27 3.87 -16.58
N GLU A 140 10.89 4.08 -17.74
CA GLU A 140 12.02 5.01 -17.89
C GLU A 140 11.64 6.47 -17.62
N ASP A 141 10.43 6.88 -18.02
CA ASP A 141 9.93 8.24 -17.81
C ASP A 141 9.75 8.52 -16.32
N ILE A 142 9.26 7.54 -15.56
CA ILE A 142 9.07 7.63 -14.11
C ILE A 142 10.42 7.77 -13.41
N VAL A 143 11.40 6.93 -13.77
CA VAL A 143 12.75 7.00 -13.19
C VAL A 143 13.43 8.32 -13.55
N ALA A 144 13.32 8.76 -14.80
CA ALA A 144 13.87 10.05 -15.24
C ALA A 144 13.24 11.23 -14.46
N ALA A 145 11.93 11.20 -14.24
CA ALA A 145 11.24 12.20 -13.45
C ALA A 145 11.71 12.21 -11.98
N ALA A 146 11.79 11.03 -11.34
CA ALA A 146 12.26 10.91 -9.97
C ALA A 146 13.70 11.45 -9.79
N ARG A 147 14.59 11.18 -10.75
CA ARG A 147 15.95 11.74 -10.77
C ARG A 147 15.93 13.26 -10.92
N LYS A 148 15.13 13.77 -11.86
CA LYS A 148 15.01 15.21 -12.15
C LYS A 148 14.50 15.99 -10.94
N THR A 149 13.65 15.39 -10.12
CA THR A 149 13.09 15.99 -8.91
C THR A 149 13.92 15.72 -7.66
N HIS A 150 15.11 15.11 -7.80
CA HIS A 150 15.99 14.75 -6.69
C HIS A 150 15.31 13.89 -5.61
N CYS A 151 14.32 13.09 -6.00
CA CYS A 151 13.67 12.16 -5.08
C CYS A 151 14.60 11.01 -4.77
N ARG A 152 14.69 10.65 -3.49
CA ARG A 152 15.52 9.54 -3.03
C ARG A 152 14.89 8.19 -3.31
N SER A 153 13.58 8.18 -3.43
CA SER A 153 12.75 7.00 -3.63
C SER A 153 11.63 7.26 -4.64
N ILE A 154 11.11 6.17 -5.20
CA ILE A 154 9.82 6.13 -5.87
C ILE A 154 8.84 5.40 -4.96
N ALA A 155 7.66 5.99 -4.73
CA ALA A 155 6.59 5.41 -3.95
C ALA A 155 5.44 4.96 -4.85
N TYR A 156 5.14 3.67 -4.84
CA TYR A 156 3.98 3.08 -5.50
C TYR A 156 2.84 3.05 -4.46
N THR A 157 1.82 3.91 -4.63
CA THR A 157 0.96 4.34 -3.51
C THR A 157 -0.44 4.78 -3.95
N TYR A 158 -1.17 5.50 -3.07
CA TYR A 158 -2.55 6.01 -3.15
C TYR A 158 -3.67 4.97 -3.30
N ILE A 159 -3.46 3.96 -4.12
CA ILE A 159 -4.28 2.76 -4.24
C ILE A 159 -3.47 1.54 -3.78
N GLU A 160 -3.81 0.35 -4.25
CA GLU A 160 -2.99 -0.83 -4.01
C GLU A 160 -1.95 -1.05 -5.13
N PRO A 161 -0.64 -0.89 -4.86
CA PRO A 161 0.40 -1.07 -5.88
C PRO A 161 0.51 -2.49 -6.44
N THR A 162 0.07 -3.51 -5.71
CA THR A 162 -0.01 -4.89 -6.22
C THR A 162 -0.81 -4.99 -7.52
N VAL A 163 -1.83 -4.15 -7.73
CA VAL A 163 -2.69 -4.29 -8.93
C VAL A 163 -2.03 -3.81 -10.22
N PHE A 164 -1.03 -2.92 -10.13
CA PHE A 164 -0.20 -2.45 -11.25
C PHE A 164 1.23 -3.01 -11.17
N TYR A 165 1.35 -4.25 -10.68
CA TYR A 165 2.60 -4.96 -10.44
C TYR A 165 3.67 -4.80 -11.54
N GLU A 166 3.31 -4.97 -12.80
CA GLU A 166 4.27 -4.97 -13.91
C GLU A 166 4.93 -3.60 -14.09
N LEU A 167 4.12 -2.53 -14.08
CA LEU A 167 4.64 -1.16 -14.11
C LEU A 167 5.54 -0.89 -12.90
N ALA A 168 5.10 -1.29 -11.71
CA ALA A 168 5.86 -1.08 -10.48
C ALA A 168 7.19 -1.84 -10.47
N TYR A 169 7.19 -3.11 -10.88
CA TYR A 169 8.36 -3.97 -10.88
C TYR A 169 9.40 -3.54 -11.93
N ASP A 170 8.96 -3.25 -13.16
CA ASP A 170 9.87 -2.78 -14.22
C ASP A 170 10.48 -1.42 -13.87
N THR A 171 9.66 -0.50 -13.33
CA THR A 171 10.15 0.79 -12.82
C THR A 171 11.15 0.57 -11.68
N ALA A 172 10.86 -0.34 -10.74
CA ALA A 172 11.70 -0.59 -9.59
C ALA A 172 13.08 -1.14 -9.96
N LYS A 173 13.15 -2.01 -10.97
CA LYS A 173 14.41 -2.50 -11.54
C LYS A 173 15.27 -1.36 -12.08
N LEU A 174 14.67 -0.46 -12.87
CA LEU A 174 15.36 0.69 -13.43
C LEU A 174 15.77 1.69 -12.36
N ALA A 175 14.90 1.96 -11.39
CA ALA A 175 15.15 2.87 -10.27
C ALA A 175 16.36 2.40 -9.45
N ARG A 176 16.43 1.10 -9.14
CA ARG A 176 17.55 0.50 -8.41
C ARG A 176 18.87 0.64 -9.18
N ALA A 177 18.86 0.40 -10.49
CA ALA A 177 20.04 0.61 -11.34
C ALA A 177 20.49 2.09 -11.36
N ALA A 178 19.56 3.02 -11.15
CA ALA A 178 19.83 4.45 -11.02
C ALA A 178 20.15 4.91 -9.58
N GLY A 179 20.23 4.01 -8.61
CA GLY A 179 20.47 4.34 -7.19
C GLY A 179 19.27 4.93 -6.45
N ILE A 180 18.07 4.89 -7.05
CA ILE A 180 16.82 5.34 -6.44
C ILE A 180 16.15 4.18 -5.72
N LYS A 181 15.62 4.45 -4.52
CA LYS A 181 14.97 3.48 -3.66
C LYS A 181 13.52 3.20 -4.05
N ASN A 182 13.00 2.02 -3.75
CA ASN A 182 11.62 1.64 -4.05
C ASN A 182 10.80 1.43 -2.79
N ILE A 183 9.62 2.06 -2.74
CA ILE A 183 8.70 2.03 -1.61
C ILE A 183 7.32 1.56 -2.06
N PHE A 184 6.73 0.61 -1.34
CA PHE A 184 5.31 0.28 -1.45
C PHE A 184 4.54 0.84 -0.25
N VAL A 185 3.45 1.57 -0.50
CA VAL A 185 2.41 1.83 0.50
C VAL A 185 1.22 0.98 0.12
N THR A 186 0.96 -0.07 0.89
CA THR A 186 0.14 -1.20 0.45
C THR A 186 -0.81 -1.66 1.55
N ASN A 187 -1.90 -2.30 1.14
CA ASN A 187 -2.78 -3.04 2.04
C ASN A 187 -2.27 -4.47 2.35
N GLY A 188 -1.15 -4.88 1.76
CA GLY A 188 -0.51 -6.18 2.03
C GLY A 188 -1.22 -7.39 1.41
N PHE A 189 -2.27 -7.20 0.61
CA PHE A 189 -3.03 -8.29 0.00
C PHE A 189 -2.37 -8.74 -1.32
N ILE A 190 -1.21 -9.39 -1.22
CA ILE A 190 -0.38 -9.86 -2.35
C ILE A 190 -0.13 -11.36 -2.24
N GLY A 191 0.00 -12.06 -3.38
CA GLY A 191 0.31 -13.48 -3.42
C GLY A 191 1.80 -13.72 -3.10
N GLU A 192 2.11 -14.82 -2.42
CA GLU A 192 3.47 -15.12 -1.96
C GLU A 192 4.52 -15.08 -3.09
N ALA A 193 4.25 -15.75 -4.23
CA ALA A 193 5.18 -15.77 -5.35
C ALA A 193 5.47 -14.36 -5.90
N ALA A 194 4.44 -13.52 -5.99
CA ALA A 194 4.57 -12.14 -6.44
C ALA A 194 5.37 -11.29 -5.44
N LEU A 195 5.13 -11.47 -4.13
CA LEU A 195 5.86 -10.79 -3.07
C LEU A 195 7.35 -11.18 -3.08
N ARG A 196 7.67 -12.49 -3.15
CA ARG A 196 9.05 -12.97 -3.17
C ARG A 196 9.85 -12.36 -4.32
N GLU A 197 9.24 -12.27 -5.50
CA GLU A 197 9.88 -11.61 -6.64
C GLU A 197 10.00 -10.09 -6.41
N LEU A 198 8.94 -9.43 -5.96
CA LEU A 198 8.95 -7.97 -5.71
C LEU A 198 10.01 -7.57 -4.69
N ALA A 199 10.21 -8.37 -3.65
CA ALA A 199 11.20 -8.12 -2.60
C ALA A 199 12.64 -8.01 -3.13
N THR A 200 12.93 -8.55 -4.31
CA THR A 200 14.26 -8.43 -4.94
C THR A 200 14.60 -7.00 -5.38
N VAL A 201 13.58 -6.13 -5.52
CA VAL A 201 13.72 -4.75 -6.01
C VAL A 201 13.13 -3.71 -5.05
N LEU A 202 12.48 -4.15 -3.96
CA LEU A 202 11.80 -3.30 -2.99
C LEU A 202 12.71 -3.01 -1.78
N ASP A 203 12.81 -1.75 -1.36
CA ASP A 203 13.63 -1.36 -0.21
C ASP A 203 12.80 -1.21 1.07
N ALA A 204 11.57 -0.70 0.95
CA ALA A 204 10.68 -0.51 2.10
C ALA A 204 9.20 -0.67 1.77
N VAL A 205 8.42 -0.98 2.79
CA VAL A 205 6.98 -1.09 2.73
C VAL A 205 6.34 -0.49 3.98
N ASN A 206 5.28 0.30 3.77
CA ASN A 206 4.29 0.57 4.80
C ASN A 206 3.05 -0.28 4.51
N VAL A 207 2.72 -1.21 5.41
CA VAL A 207 1.55 -2.07 5.27
C VAL A 207 0.42 -1.60 6.17
N ASP A 208 -0.74 -1.34 5.58
CA ASP A 208 -1.94 -1.03 6.35
C ASP A 208 -2.56 -2.29 6.98
N LEU A 209 -2.36 -2.48 8.28
CA LEU A 209 -3.11 -3.45 9.09
C LEU A 209 -4.35 -2.77 9.67
N LYS A 210 -5.45 -2.81 8.90
CA LYS A 210 -6.69 -2.07 9.15
C LYS A 210 -7.53 -2.63 10.30
N PHE A 211 -7.56 -3.94 10.48
CA PHE A 211 -8.38 -4.63 11.49
C PHE A 211 -7.61 -5.82 12.04
N PHE A 212 -7.98 -6.30 13.22
CA PHE A 212 -7.51 -7.61 13.72
C PHE A 212 -8.63 -8.63 13.87
N LYS A 213 -9.85 -8.25 13.49
CA LYS A 213 -10.97 -9.15 13.30
C LYS A 213 -11.20 -9.40 11.82
N ASP A 214 -11.12 -10.66 11.42
CA ASP A 214 -11.22 -11.09 10.02
C ASP A 214 -12.61 -10.78 9.41
N GLU A 215 -13.67 -10.76 10.22
CA GLU A 215 -15.02 -10.34 9.81
C GLU A 215 -15.05 -8.89 9.28
N ASN A 216 -14.32 -7.98 9.92
CA ASN A 216 -14.24 -6.58 9.49
C ASN A 216 -13.55 -6.48 8.13
N TYR A 217 -12.49 -7.25 7.90
CA TYR A 217 -11.89 -7.35 6.56
C TYR A 217 -12.87 -7.87 5.52
N ARG A 218 -13.63 -8.93 5.82
CA ARG A 218 -14.60 -9.52 4.89
C ARG A 218 -15.74 -8.56 4.54
N HIS A 219 -16.30 -7.88 5.54
CA HIS A 219 -17.49 -7.05 5.34
C HIS A 219 -17.15 -5.65 4.82
N ILE A 220 -16.10 -5.02 5.36
CA ILE A 220 -15.76 -3.62 5.07
C ILE A 220 -14.80 -3.52 3.89
N SER A 221 -13.81 -4.42 3.79
CA SER A 221 -12.75 -4.34 2.78
C SER A 221 -12.87 -5.36 1.66
N ARG A 222 -13.74 -6.37 1.82
CA ARG A 222 -13.86 -7.55 0.94
C ARG A 222 -12.53 -8.31 0.84
N ALA A 223 -11.84 -8.46 1.98
CA ALA A 223 -10.55 -9.13 2.10
C ALA A 223 -10.57 -10.21 3.18
N ARG A 224 -9.40 -10.82 3.41
CA ARG A 224 -9.11 -11.70 4.55
C ARG A 224 -7.91 -11.15 5.32
N LEU A 225 -7.92 -11.29 6.64
CA LEU A 225 -6.86 -10.84 7.54
C LEU A 225 -5.56 -11.62 7.35
N GLN A 226 -5.65 -12.97 7.40
CA GLN A 226 -4.47 -13.83 7.47
C GLN A 226 -3.44 -13.57 6.35
N PRO A 227 -3.84 -13.42 5.06
CA PRO A 227 -2.86 -13.15 4.01
C PRO A 227 -2.08 -11.84 4.19
N ILE A 228 -2.66 -10.85 4.85
CA ILE A 228 -1.99 -9.57 5.14
C ILE A 228 -0.95 -9.78 6.25
N LEU A 229 -1.30 -10.55 7.29
CA LEU A 229 -0.36 -10.91 8.35
C LEU A 229 0.83 -11.72 7.80
N ASP A 230 0.56 -12.65 6.89
CA ASP A 230 1.59 -13.46 6.24
C ASP A 230 2.49 -12.61 5.34
N ALA A 231 1.92 -11.67 4.58
CA ALA A 231 2.69 -10.75 3.76
C ALA A 231 3.62 -9.86 4.60
N ILE A 232 3.15 -9.32 5.73
CA ILE A 232 3.97 -8.50 6.65
C ILE A 232 5.17 -9.31 7.16
N ARG A 233 4.95 -10.55 7.60
CA ARG A 233 6.03 -11.45 8.05
C ARG A 233 7.00 -11.74 6.91
N LEU A 234 6.49 -12.03 5.72
CA LEU A 234 7.32 -12.38 4.57
C LEU A 234 8.16 -11.20 4.06
N TYR A 235 7.61 -9.97 4.02
CA TYR A 235 8.41 -8.78 3.72
C TYR A 235 9.61 -8.65 4.66
N ARG A 236 9.37 -8.85 5.97
CA ARG A 236 10.43 -8.80 6.99
C ARG A 236 11.45 -9.92 6.81
N GLU A 237 11.00 -11.16 6.59
CA GLU A 237 11.86 -12.33 6.34
C GLU A 237 12.78 -12.09 5.13
N LEU A 238 12.26 -11.46 4.08
CA LEU A 238 13.01 -11.17 2.85
C LEU A 238 13.90 -9.91 2.95
N GLY A 239 13.97 -9.27 4.11
CA GLY A 239 14.87 -8.14 4.36
C GLY A 239 14.37 -6.78 3.86
N VAL A 240 13.09 -6.67 3.47
CA VAL A 240 12.46 -5.37 3.16
C VAL A 240 12.25 -4.61 4.49
N TRP A 241 12.51 -3.30 4.52
CA TRP A 241 12.16 -2.49 5.69
C TRP A 241 10.64 -2.40 5.83
N VAL A 242 10.10 -2.79 6.98
CA VAL A 242 8.65 -2.84 7.22
C VAL A 242 8.26 -1.84 8.28
N GLU A 243 7.24 -1.03 7.97
CA GLU A 243 6.45 -0.27 8.94
C GLU A 243 4.98 -0.66 8.78
N VAL A 244 4.21 -0.56 9.86
CA VAL A 244 2.79 -0.96 9.86
C VAL A 244 1.93 0.23 10.25
N THR A 245 0.87 0.48 9.47
CA THR A 245 -0.11 1.53 9.78
C THR A 245 -1.46 0.93 10.13
N THR A 246 -2.11 1.48 11.15
CA THR A 246 -3.50 1.18 11.50
C THR A 246 -4.28 2.49 11.52
N LEU A 247 -5.22 2.63 10.59
CA LEU A 247 -6.24 3.67 10.66
C LEU A 247 -7.26 3.28 11.72
N VAL A 248 -7.27 3.98 12.86
CA VAL A 248 -8.21 3.70 13.95
C VAL A 248 -9.54 4.35 13.62
N ILE A 249 -10.61 3.57 13.51
CA ILE A 249 -11.97 3.98 13.15
C ILE A 249 -12.89 3.77 14.35
N PRO A 250 -13.56 4.83 14.86
CA PRO A 250 -14.42 4.73 16.03
C PRO A 250 -15.53 3.68 15.90
N GLY A 251 -15.66 2.86 16.96
CA GLY A 251 -16.64 1.79 17.07
C GLY A 251 -16.39 0.57 16.17
N LEU A 252 -15.24 0.49 15.48
CA LEU A 252 -14.91 -0.65 14.61
C LEU A 252 -13.63 -1.37 15.05
N ASN A 253 -12.54 -0.65 15.30
CA ASN A 253 -11.23 -1.23 15.67
C ASN A 253 -10.52 -0.42 16.77
N ASP A 254 -11.25 0.40 17.53
CA ASP A 254 -10.72 1.29 18.58
C ASP A 254 -10.86 0.72 20.01
N SER A 255 -11.31 -0.53 20.12
CA SER A 255 -11.35 -1.25 21.40
C SER A 255 -9.95 -1.63 21.86
N GLU A 256 -9.72 -1.63 23.17
CA GLU A 256 -8.42 -1.97 23.75
C GLU A 256 -7.93 -3.34 23.30
N ASP A 257 -8.78 -4.37 23.32
CA ASP A 257 -8.41 -5.74 22.92
C ASP A 257 -7.93 -5.83 21.46
N GLU A 258 -8.56 -5.07 20.55
CA GLU A 258 -8.22 -5.12 19.12
C GLU A 258 -6.91 -4.36 18.87
N LEU A 259 -6.75 -3.18 19.47
CA LEU A 259 -5.50 -2.41 19.42
C LEU A 259 -4.32 -3.19 20.04
N ARG A 260 -4.55 -3.88 21.16
CA ARG A 260 -3.56 -4.74 21.80
C ARG A 260 -3.16 -5.91 20.90
N SER A 261 -4.13 -6.57 20.26
CA SER A 261 -3.85 -7.67 19.33
C SER A 261 -3.03 -7.21 18.12
N ILE A 262 -3.31 -6.02 17.59
CA ILE A 262 -2.50 -5.41 16.53
C ILE A 262 -1.08 -5.15 17.03
N ALA A 263 -0.93 -4.50 18.18
CA ALA A 263 0.37 -4.18 18.76
C ALA A 263 1.21 -5.44 19.03
N GLU A 264 0.60 -6.49 19.60
CA GLU A 264 1.24 -7.79 19.86
C GLU A 264 1.67 -8.47 18.56
N PHE A 265 0.85 -8.39 17.50
CA PHE A 265 1.24 -8.87 16.19
C PHE A 265 2.45 -8.10 15.63
N VAL A 266 2.42 -6.76 15.65
CA VAL A 266 3.56 -5.96 15.15
C VAL A 266 4.82 -6.26 15.97
N HIS A 267 4.71 -6.38 17.28
CA HIS A 267 5.80 -6.77 18.16
C HIS A 267 6.35 -8.17 17.81
N SER A 268 5.47 -9.12 17.46
CA SER A 268 5.88 -10.46 17.01
C SER A 268 6.64 -10.46 15.68
N VAL A 269 6.43 -9.46 14.82
CA VAL A 269 7.22 -9.26 13.58
C VAL A 269 8.58 -8.64 13.93
N GLY A 270 8.62 -7.76 14.92
CA GLY A 270 9.85 -7.31 15.57
C GLY A 270 9.65 -6.06 16.42
N VAL A 271 10.37 -5.98 17.54
CA VAL A 271 10.32 -4.83 18.48
C VAL A 271 10.67 -3.48 17.84
N ASP A 272 11.44 -3.53 16.75
CA ASP A 272 11.91 -2.36 15.99
C ASP A 272 10.99 -1.97 14.83
N VAL A 273 9.90 -2.72 14.58
CA VAL A 273 8.93 -2.40 13.52
C VAL A 273 8.08 -1.22 14.00
N PRO A 274 8.15 -0.04 13.35
CA PRO A 274 7.31 1.08 13.70
C PRO A 274 5.83 0.77 13.51
N TRP A 275 5.02 1.11 14.52
CA TRP A 275 3.57 1.08 14.41
C TRP A 275 3.01 2.50 14.35
N HIS A 276 2.32 2.81 13.27
CA HIS A 276 1.66 4.08 13.03
C HIS A 276 0.18 3.97 13.31
N ILE A 277 -0.31 4.79 14.24
CA ILE A 277 -1.70 4.84 14.66
C ILE A 277 -2.29 6.12 14.04
N SER A 278 -3.01 5.96 12.94
CA SER A 278 -3.51 7.07 12.16
C SER A 278 -4.94 7.45 12.56
N GLN A 279 -5.20 8.75 12.69
CA GLN A 279 -6.55 9.28 12.87
C GLN A 279 -7.42 9.02 11.64
N PHE A 280 -8.61 8.48 11.87
CA PHE A 280 -9.65 8.39 10.84
C PHE A 280 -10.33 9.74 10.65
N TYR A 281 -10.72 9.99 9.40
CA TYR A 281 -11.66 11.05 9.03
C TYR A 281 -12.73 10.45 8.11
N PRO A 282 -13.99 10.93 8.21
CA PRO A 282 -15.09 10.41 7.40
C PRO A 282 -14.81 10.51 5.90
N ALA A 283 -14.98 9.40 5.19
CA ALA A 283 -14.67 9.32 3.77
C ALA A 283 -15.51 8.23 3.07
N TYR A 284 -15.71 8.42 1.76
CA TYR A 284 -16.41 7.51 0.86
C TYR A 284 -17.82 7.13 1.35
N LYS A 285 -18.00 5.90 1.85
CA LYS A 285 -19.29 5.37 2.31
C LYS A 285 -19.45 5.46 3.82
N MET A 286 -18.41 5.87 4.53
CA MET A 286 -18.35 5.92 5.98
C MET A 286 -18.34 7.39 6.43
N LEU A 287 -19.44 8.09 6.13
CA LEU A 287 -19.60 9.53 6.37
C LEU A 287 -20.28 9.83 7.71
N GLU A 288 -20.94 8.84 8.29
CA GLU A 288 -21.73 8.94 9.51
C GLU A 288 -20.91 8.85 10.81
N ARG A 289 -19.61 8.55 10.70
CA ARG A 289 -18.68 8.48 11.83
C ARG A 289 -18.03 9.82 12.08
N HIS A 290 -17.48 10.00 13.27
CA HIS A 290 -16.66 11.17 13.61
C HIS A 290 -15.16 10.84 13.45
N PRO A 291 -14.31 11.87 13.32
CA PRO A 291 -12.87 11.67 13.42
C PRO A 291 -12.48 10.97 14.72
N THR A 292 -11.41 10.20 14.69
CA THR A 292 -10.94 9.47 15.89
C THR A 292 -10.52 10.44 16.97
N PRO A 293 -11.04 10.33 18.20
CA PRO A 293 -10.62 11.20 19.29
C PRO A 293 -9.14 11.05 19.60
N LEU A 294 -8.46 12.16 19.92
CA LEU A 294 -7.04 12.15 20.32
C LEU A 294 -6.76 11.19 21.48
N ALA A 295 -7.66 11.14 22.46
CA ALA A 295 -7.55 10.22 23.60
C ALA A 295 -7.51 8.74 23.18
N THR A 296 -8.18 8.37 22.09
CA THR A 296 -8.13 7.01 21.54
C THR A 296 -6.77 6.71 20.91
N LEU A 297 -6.18 7.68 20.20
CA LEU A 297 -4.85 7.54 19.60
C LEU A 297 -3.77 7.40 20.68
N ARG A 298 -3.80 8.27 21.70
CA ARG A 298 -2.88 8.23 22.85
C ARG A 298 -2.96 6.88 23.58
N ARG A 299 -4.17 6.39 23.83
CA ARG A 299 -4.39 5.06 24.43
C ARG A 299 -3.80 3.95 23.57
N ALA A 300 -4.00 3.97 22.25
CA ALA A 300 -3.38 3.02 21.34
C ALA A 300 -1.84 3.10 21.40
N GLY A 301 -1.29 4.33 21.49
CA GLY A 301 0.13 4.58 21.66
C GLY A 301 0.71 3.95 22.94
N GLU A 302 0.03 4.15 24.07
CA GLU A 302 0.36 3.54 25.36
C GLU A 302 0.31 2.01 25.31
N ILE A 303 -0.69 1.43 24.65
CA ILE A 303 -0.80 -0.02 24.45
C ILE A 303 0.42 -0.53 23.69
N GLY A 304 0.77 0.10 22.57
CA GLY A 304 1.93 -0.30 21.76
C GLY A 304 3.24 -0.28 22.55
N ARG A 305 3.47 0.79 23.32
CA ARG A 305 4.65 0.92 24.20
C ARG A 305 4.66 -0.12 25.32
N THR A 306 3.51 -0.41 25.92
CA THR A 306 3.37 -1.42 26.99
C THR A 306 3.63 -2.84 26.50
N VAL A 307 3.23 -3.15 25.26
CA VAL A 307 3.55 -4.42 24.59
C VAL A 307 5.06 -4.57 24.33
N GLY A 308 5.80 -3.46 24.30
CA GLY A 308 7.26 -3.45 24.14
C GLY A 308 7.74 -2.96 22.77
N LEU A 309 6.86 -2.37 21.94
CA LEU A 309 7.28 -1.69 20.72
C LEU A 309 8.15 -0.48 21.05
N ARG A 310 9.30 -0.37 20.37
CA ARG A 310 10.23 0.75 20.56
C ARG A 310 9.74 2.04 19.90
N TYR A 311 8.98 1.91 18.82
CA TYR A 311 8.53 3.03 18.00
C TYR A 311 7.04 2.93 17.73
N VAL A 312 6.29 3.87 18.30
CA VAL A 312 4.85 3.98 18.13
C VAL A 312 4.53 5.45 17.86
N TYR A 313 3.85 5.69 16.75
CA TYR A 313 3.57 7.02 16.22
C TYR A 313 2.08 7.29 16.16
N GLU A 314 1.67 8.47 16.59
CA GLU A 314 0.30 8.95 16.46
C GLU A 314 0.24 9.91 15.27
N GLY A 315 -0.43 9.48 14.20
CA GLY A 315 -0.42 10.14 12.90
C GLY A 315 -1.69 10.93 12.58
N ASN A 316 -1.59 11.85 11.62
CA ASN A 316 -2.64 12.77 11.17
C ASN A 316 -3.14 13.77 12.24
N VAL A 317 -2.34 14.01 13.28
CA VAL A 317 -2.62 14.93 14.39
C VAL A 317 -1.41 15.84 14.65
N PRO A 318 -1.06 16.73 13.69
CA PRO A 318 0.19 17.49 13.73
C PRO A 318 0.29 18.37 14.97
N GLY A 319 1.46 18.37 15.61
CA GLY A 319 1.71 19.17 16.82
C GLY A 319 1.31 18.51 18.15
N GLU A 320 0.85 17.26 18.13
CA GLU A 320 0.55 16.47 19.35
C GLU A 320 1.78 15.70 19.88
N HIS A 321 2.97 15.90 19.30
CA HIS A 321 4.26 15.25 19.64
C HIS A 321 4.32 13.72 19.45
N GLY A 322 3.20 13.06 19.16
CA GLY A 322 3.17 11.63 18.84
C GLY A 322 3.83 11.26 17.50
N GLU A 323 4.27 12.24 16.72
CA GLU A 323 4.98 12.07 15.44
C GLU A 323 6.52 12.14 15.57
N ASP A 324 7.01 12.50 16.76
CA ASP A 324 8.43 12.65 17.05
C ASP A 324 9.11 11.30 17.29
N THR A 325 10.35 11.15 16.83
CA THR A 325 11.16 9.96 17.15
C THR A 325 11.99 10.23 18.39
N TYR A 326 11.80 9.41 19.43
CA TYR A 326 12.62 9.42 20.64
C TYR A 326 13.55 8.20 20.69
N CYS A 327 14.68 8.34 21.40
CA CYS A 327 15.54 7.22 21.70
C CYS A 327 14.83 6.27 22.67
N TYR A 328 14.61 5.03 22.25
CA TYR A 328 13.94 4.02 23.08
C TYR A 328 14.72 3.64 24.36
N GLN A 329 16.00 4.01 24.46
CA GLN A 329 16.85 3.71 25.61
C GLN A 329 16.92 4.86 26.62
N CYS A 330 17.22 6.09 26.18
CA CYS A 330 17.43 7.23 27.08
C CYS A 330 16.32 8.29 27.03
N GLY A 331 15.33 8.15 26.14
CA GLY A 331 14.23 9.09 25.98
C GLY A 331 14.57 10.40 25.28
N ALA A 332 15.82 10.59 24.82
CA ALA A 332 16.22 11.80 24.09
C ALA A 332 15.39 11.97 22.80
N LEU A 333 14.96 13.20 22.52
CA LEU A 333 14.35 13.54 21.22
C LEU A 333 15.41 13.40 20.12
N LEU A 334 15.09 12.64 19.07
CA LEU A 334 16.01 12.36 17.96
C LEU A 334 15.55 12.99 16.65
N ILE A 335 14.24 12.94 16.36
CA ILE A 335 13.68 13.56 15.17
C ILE A 335 12.43 14.34 15.58
N ASP A 336 12.47 15.66 15.40
CA ASP A 336 11.36 16.58 15.60
C ASP A 336 10.57 16.70 14.29
N ARG A 337 9.27 16.41 14.36
CA ARG A 337 8.34 16.47 13.23
C ARG A 337 7.17 17.41 13.52
N TYR A 338 6.65 17.98 12.44
CA TYR A 338 5.37 18.67 12.45
C TYR A 338 4.56 18.27 11.22
N GLY A 339 3.58 17.39 11.41
CA GLY A 339 2.94 16.67 10.32
C GLY A 339 3.97 15.89 9.51
N PHE A 340 4.01 16.15 8.20
CA PHE A 340 4.92 15.46 7.28
C PHE A 340 6.30 16.13 7.13
N TYR A 341 6.60 17.15 7.93
CA TYR A 341 7.86 17.88 7.84
C TYR A 341 8.80 17.51 8.98
N VAL A 342 10.01 17.10 8.65
CA VAL A 342 11.11 16.97 9.63
C VAL A 342 11.73 18.33 9.86
N ARG A 343 11.59 18.86 11.08
CA ARG A 343 12.22 20.11 11.50
C ARG A 343 13.68 19.91 11.86
N GLN A 344 13.98 18.79 12.49
CA GLN A 344 15.33 18.46 12.92
C GLN A 344 15.52 16.94 12.98
N ASN A 345 16.69 16.46 12.54
CA ASN A 345 17.16 15.09 12.74
C ASN A 345 18.53 15.12 13.42
N LEU A 346 18.59 14.61 14.65
CA LEU A 346 19.77 14.60 15.54
C LEU A 346 20.55 13.28 15.50
N ILE A 347 20.08 12.27 14.76
CA ILE A 347 20.70 10.94 14.71
C ILE A 347 22.05 11.00 14.02
N LYS A 348 23.11 10.49 14.67
CA LYS A 348 24.47 10.45 14.11
C LYS A 348 24.91 9.02 13.86
N ASN A 349 25.36 8.72 12.64
CA ASN A 349 25.80 7.38 12.21
C ASN A 349 24.77 6.27 12.56
N GLY A 350 23.47 6.57 12.40
CA GLY A 350 22.39 5.64 12.76
C GLY A 350 22.23 5.38 14.26
N ALA A 351 22.78 6.22 15.14
CA ALA A 351 22.70 6.07 16.58
C ALA A 351 22.26 7.37 17.28
N CYS A 352 21.69 7.21 18.48
CA CYS A 352 21.41 8.30 19.40
C CYS A 352 22.73 8.98 19.80
N PRO A 353 22.86 10.31 19.65
CA PRO A 353 24.08 11.03 20.01
C PRO A 353 24.35 11.04 21.52
N ASP A 354 23.31 10.89 22.35
CA ASP A 354 23.41 11.04 23.80
C ASP A 354 23.84 9.74 24.51
N CYS A 355 23.37 8.58 24.05
CA CYS A 355 23.67 7.29 24.69
C CYS A 355 24.30 6.25 23.76
N GLY A 356 24.50 6.55 22.47
CA GLY A 356 25.12 5.64 21.51
C GLY A 356 24.23 4.47 21.04
N THR A 357 22.98 4.41 21.51
CA THR A 357 22.03 3.35 21.12
C THR A 357 21.73 3.42 19.63
N LYS A 358 21.85 2.30 18.92
CA LYS A 358 21.49 2.21 17.49
C LYS A 358 19.99 2.40 17.31
N ILE A 359 19.61 3.19 16.32
CA ILE A 359 18.21 3.45 15.98
C ILE A 359 17.88 2.65 14.73
N ALA A 360 16.91 1.75 14.85
CA ALA A 360 16.52 0.90 13.74
C ALA A 360 15.94 1.74 12.60
N GLY A 361 16.21 1.35 11.36
CA GLY A 361 15.74 2.04 10.17
C GLY A 361 16.79 2.08 9.07
N VAL A 362 16.41 2.63 7.93
CA VAL A 362 17.27 2.79 6.75
C VAL A 362 17.57 4.26 6.56
N GLY A 363 18.86 4.63 6.52
CA GLY A 363 19.27 6.01 6.30
C GLY A 363 18.76 6.99 7.36
N MET A 364 18.85 6.59 8.63
CA MET A 364 18.32 7.36 9.76
C MET A 364 19.06 8.66 10.05
N SER A 365 20.33 8.78 9.64
CA SER A 365 21.09 10.03 9.80
C SER A 365 20.76 11.01 8.68
N PRO A 366 20.75 12.34 8.97
CA PRO A 366 20.69 13.34 7.93
C PRO A 366 21.96 13.24 7.06
N GLU A 367 21.83 13.59 5.78
CA GLU A 367 22.98 13.67 4.85
C GLU A 367 23.87 14.89 5.09
#